data_AF-A0A536K8V8-F1
#
_entry.id   AF-A0A536K8V8-F1
#
_cell.length_a   1.000
_cell.length_b   1.000
_cell.length_c   1.000
_cell.angle_alpha   90.00
_cell.angle_beta   90.00
_cell.angle_gamma   90.00
#
_symmetry.space_group_name_H-M   'P 1'
#
loop_
_entity.id
_entity.type
_entity.pdbx_description
1 polymer ?
#
loop_
_entity_poly.entity_id
_entity_poly.type
_entity_poly.pdbx_seq_one_letter_code
_entity_poly.pdbx_strand_id
1 'polypeptide(L)'
;MADDIERVAGLLHEAAETHHIVYRIVDGEDSDWASWYADWLIRLSELPQLLKTTPVRSELIYLLVELDRDFNALKPTESWERFYARRLLERYLPVPART
;
A
#
# COMPACT_ATOMS: atom_id res chain seq x y z
N MET A 1 -9.38 -6.41 -11.64
CA MET A 1 -8.20 -5.53 -11.84
C MET A 1 -8.54 -4.08 -11.55
N ALA A 2 -9.33 -3.37 -12.36
CA ALA A 2 -9.67 -1.97 -12.02
C ALA A 2 -10.41 -1.85 -10.67
N ASP A 3 -11.40 -2.71 -10.43
CA ASP A 3 -12.11 -2.77 -9.14
C ASP A 3 -11.19 -3.14 -7.97
N ASP A 4 -10.30 -4.12 -8.15
CA ASP A 4 -9.31 -4.50 -7.13
C ASP A 4 -8.34 -3.35 -6.82
N ILE A 5 -7.97 -2.55 -7.83
CA ILE A 5 -7.13 -1.35 -7.63
C ILE A 5 -7.86 -0.35 -6.74
N GLU A 6 -9.14 -0.05 -6.99
CA GLU A 6 -9.92 0.85 -6.12
C GLU A 6 -10.01 0.34 -4.69
N ARG A 7 -10.25 -0.97 -4.53
CA ARG A 7 -10.38 -1.58 -3.21
C ARG A 7 -9.07 -1.49 -2.43
N VAL A 8 -7.94 -1.84 -3.04
CA VAL A 8 -6.63 -1.71 -2.39
C VAL A 8 -6.28 -0.23 -2.14
N ALA A 9 -6.60 0.68 -3.07
CA ALA A 9 -6.38 2.12 -2.88
C ALA A 9 -7.20 2.67 -1.71
N GLY A 10 -8.44 2.20 -1.55
CA GLY A 10 -9.29 2.53 -0.39
C GLY A 10 -8.67 2.08 0.93
N LEU A 11 -8.11 0.86 0.99
CA LEU A 11 -7.42 0.37 2.19
C LEU A 11 -6.16 1.19 2.51
N LEU A 12 -5.41 1.62 1.49
CA LEU A 12 -4.25 2.49 1.67
C LEU A 12 -4.64 3.87 2.20
N HIS A 13 -5.73 4.44 1.69
CA HIS A 13 -6.28 5.70 2.17
C HIS A 13 -6.74 5.57 3.63
N GLU A 14 -7.46 4.51 3.99
CA GLU A 14 -7.93 4.28 5.35
C GLU A 14 -6.77 4.07 6.34
N ALA A 15 -5.72 3.35 5.92
CA ALA A 15 -4.49 3.24 6.70
C ALA A 15 -3.88 4.62 6.96
N ALA A 16 -3.81 5.48 5.94
CA ALA A 16 -3.26 6.83 6.05
C ALA A 16 -4.03 7.71 7.03
N GLU A 17 -5.36 7.75 6.90
CA GLU A 17 -6.21 8.54 7.79
C GLU A 17 -6.12 8.03 9.24
N THR A 18 -6.14 6.71 9.42
CA THR A 18 -6.00 6.10 10.75
C THR A 18 -4.63 6.41 11.35
N HIS A 19 -3.58 6.31 10.56
CA HIS A 19 -2.22 6.65 10.96
C HIS A 19 -2.12 8.12 11.41
N HIS A 20 -2.62 9.06 10.60
CA HIS A 20 -2.63 10.49 10.93
C HIS A 20 -3.43 10.80 12.21
N ILE A 21 -4.54 10.10 12.46
CA ILE A 21 -5.32 10.27 13.69
C ILE A 21 -4.51 9.81 14.91
N VAL A 22 -3.85 8.64 14.82
CA VAL A 22 -3.03 8.08 15.91
C VAL A 22 -1.80 8.93 16.16
N TYR A 23 -1.16 9.46 15.11
CA TYR A 23 0.09 10.22 15.15
C TYR A 23 -0.07 11.74 15.02
N ARG A 24 -1.25 12.29 15.35
CA ARG A 24 -1.60 13.73 15.27
C ARG A 24 -0.60 14.69 15.94
N ILE A 25 0.28 14.19 16.79
CA ILE A 25 1.24 14.99 17.58
C ILE A 25 2.62 15.09 16.90
N VAL A 26 2.89 14.27 15.87
CA VAL A 26 4.22 14.22 15.22
C VAL A 26 4.28 15.25 14.09
N ASP A 27 4.68 16.49 14.41
CA ASP A 27 5.08 17.52 13.44
C ASP A 27 6.51 17.22 12.90
N GLY A 28 6.70 16.07 12.23
CA GLY A 28 8.02 15.63 11.75
C GLY A 28 8.00 14.45 10.80
N GLU A 29 9.20 14.01 10.37
CA GLU A 29 9.38 12.82 9.54
C GLU A 29 9.06 11.57 10.38
N ASP A 30 7.94 10.91 10.07
CA ASP A 30 7.63 9.62 10.66
C ASP A 30 8.44 8.53 9.94
N SER A 31 9.63 8.21 10.45
CA SER A 31 10.48 7.18 9.85
C SER A 31 9.87 5.77 9.88
N ASP A 32 8.82 5.54 10.67
CA ASP A 32 8.21 4.23 10.90
C ASP A 32 6.88 4.03 10.15
N TRP A 33 6.45 5.00 9.34
CA TRP A 33 5.16 4.98 8.63
C TRP A 33 4.90 3.65 7.91
N ALA A 34 5.91 3.11 7.21
CA ALA A 34 5.79 1.88 6.42
C ALA A 34 5.60 0.64 7.31
N SER A 35 6.25 0.62 8.48
CA SER A 35 6.09 -0.44 9.48
C SER A 35 4.69 -0.46 10.07
N TRP A 36 4.10 0.72 10.29
CA TRP A 36 2.73 0.86 10.78
C TRP A 36 1.73 0.44 9.71
N TYR A 37 1.87 0.95 8.49
CA TYR A 37 1.00 0.60 7.36
C TYR A 37 1.02 -0.89 7.11
N ALA A 38 2.20 -1.52 7.08
CA ALA A 38 2.30 -2.95 6.84
C ALA A 38 1.59 -3.78 7.92
N ASP A 39 1.68 -3.38 9.19
CA ASP A 39 0.98 -4.09 10.27
C ASP A 39 -0.54 -3.91 10.18
N TRP A 40 -1.00 -2.68 9.96
CA TRP A 40 -2.42 -2.38 9.76
C TRP A 40 -2.99 -3.11 8.56
N LEU A 41 -2.33 -3.03 7.40
CA LEU A 41 -2.77 -3.67 6.16
C LEU A 41 -2.78 -5.21 6.26
N ILE A 42 -1.85 -5.81 6.99
CA ILE A 42 -1.80 -7.28 7.12
C ILE A 42 -2.84 -7.78 8.12
N ARG A 43 -3.06 -7.06 9.23
CA ARG A 43 -3.80 -7.57 10.39
C ARG A 43 -5.20 -7.00 10.54
N LEU A 44 -5.45 -5.80 10.03
CA LEU A 44 -6.64 -5.00 10.31
C LEU A 44 -7.41 -4.61 9.04
N SER A 45 -7.04 -5.13 7.87
CA SER A 45 -7.71 -4.85 6.60
C SER A 45 -7.91 -6.11 5.75
N GLU A 46 -8.67 -5.96 4.67
CA GLU A 46 -8.93 -7.03 3.70
C GLU A 46 -7.81 -7.24 2.67
N LEU A 47 -6.65 -6.60 2.84
CA LEU A 47 -5.55 -6.69 1.88
C LEU A 47 -5.11 -8.15 1.64
N PRO A 48 -4.91 -9.02 2.65
CA PRO A 48 -4.51 -10.41 2.40
C PRO A 48 -5.50 -11.19 1.52
N GLN A 49 -6.80 -10.90 1.66
CA GLN A 49 -7.85 -11.53 0.86
C GLN A 49 -7.81 -11.03 -0.58
N LEU A 50 -7.60 -9.73 -0.79
CA LEU A 50 -7.46 -9.13 -2.13
C LEU A 50 -6.21 -9.65 -2.86
N LEU A 51 -5.10 -9.80 -2.14
CA LEU A 51 -3.83 -10.32 -2.68
C LEU A 51 -3.82 -11.85 -2.82
N LYS A 52 -4.82 -12.55 -2.26
CA LYS A 52 -4.89 -14.02 -2.21
C LYS A 52 -3.69 -14.67 -1.51
N THR A 53 -2.99 -13.90 -0.69
CA THR A 53 -1.86 -14.32 0.13
C THR A 53 -1.70 -13.30 1.25
N THR A 54 -1.14 -13.73 2.38
CA THR A 54 -0.70 -12.80 3.42
C THR A 54 0.74 -12.40 3.14
N PRO A 55 1.03 -11.14 2.79
CA PRO A 55 2.40 -10.68 2.59
C PRO A 55 3.27 -10.95 3.82
N VAL A 56 4.55 -11.27 3.61
CA VAL A 56 5.51 -11.25 4.70
C VAL A 56 5.68 -9.78 5.14
N ARG A 57 5.54 -9.49 6.44
CA ARG A 57 5.57 -8.12 6.95
C ARG A 57 6.79 -7.33 6.50
N SER A 58 7.99 -7.90 6.58
CA SER A 58 9.22 -7.23 6.16
C SER A 58 9.28 -6.97 4.64
N GLU A 59 8.69 -7.85 3.83
CA GLU A 59 8.57 -7.63 2.37
C GLU A 59 7.62 -6.47 2.10
N LEU A 60 6.44 -6.45 2.72
CA LEU A 60 5.47 -5.37 2.52
C LEU A 60 6.04 -4.00 2.95
N ILE A 61 6.78 -3.95 4.06
CA ILE A 61 7.49 -2.73 4.49
C ILE A 61 8.46 -2.26 3.42
N TYR A 62 9.30 -3.17 2.92
CA TYR A 62 10.26 -2.85 1.85
C TYR A 62 9.54 -2.29 0.61
N LEU A 63 8.47 -2.96 0.17
CA LEU A 63 7.70 -2.55 -1.00
C LEU A 63 7.05 -1.18 -0.82
N LEU A 64 6.48 -0.88 0.35
CA LEU A 64 5.89 0.43 0.63
C LEU A 64 6.94 1.55 0.50
N VAL A 65 8.13 1.34 1.07
CA VAL A 65 9.24 2.30 0.96
C VAL A 65 9.74 2.44 -0.48
N GLU A 66 9.82 1.35 -1.23
CA GLU A 66 10.19 1.37 -2.65
C GLU A 66 9.16 2.15 -3.48
N LEU A 67 7.87 1.92 -3.24
CA LEU A 67 6.77 2.61 -3.93
C LEU A 67 6.76 4.11 -3.67
N ASP A 68 7.05 4.53 -2.43
CA ASP A 68 7.16 5.95 -2.09
C ASP A 68 8.31 6.64 -2.84
N ARG A 69 9.47 5.98 -2.92
CA ARG A 69 10.60 6.48 -3.71
C ARG A 69 10.24 6.58 -5.19
N ASP A 70 9.61 5.55 -5.74
CA ASP A 70 9.21 5.50 -7.15
C ASP A 70 8.17 6.58 -7.48
N PHE A 71 7.17 6.76 -6.61
CA PHE A 71 6.13 7.77 -6.81
C PHE A 71 6.72 9.19 -6.79
N ASN A 72 7.59 9.49 -5.81
CA ASN A 72 8.26 10.77 -5.70
C ASN A 72 9.24 11.04 -6.86
N ALA A 73 9.87 9.99 -7.40
CA ALA A 73 10.78 10.08 -8.55
C ALA A 73 10.03 10.28 -9.88
N LEU A 74 8.98 9.49 -10.12
CA LEU A 74 8.21 9.50 -11.37
C LEU A 74 7.23 10.66 -11.45
N LYS A 75 6.76 11.19 -10.30
CA LYS A 75 5.73 12.23 -10.18
C LYS A 75 4.52 11.98 -11.09
N PRO A 76 3.90 10.79 -11.01
CA PRO A 76 2.76 10.48 -11.86
C PRO A 76 1.57 11.40 -11.52
N THR A 77 0.63 11.53 -12.46
CA THR A 77 -0.58 12.34 -12.27
C THR A 77 -1.69 11.59 -11.53
N GLU A 78 -1.56 10.27 -11.37
CA GLU A 78 -2.48 9.47 -10.55
C GLU A 78 -2.22 9.68 -9.06
N SER A 79 -3.22 9.38 -8.21
CA SER A 79 -3.02 9.43 -6.77
C SER A 79 -2.05 8.33 -6.30
N TRP A 80 -1.35 8.57 -5.19
CA TRP A 80 -0.39 7.61 -4.66
C TRP A 80 -1.07 6.29 -4.28
N GLU A 81 -2.30 6.34 -3.76
CA GLU A 81 -3.05 5.15 -3.37
C GLU A 81 -3.26 4.22 -4.55
N ARG A 82 -3.66 4.78 -5.71
CA ARG A 82 -3.87 4.02 -6.94
C ARG A 82 -2.58 3.49 -7.52
N PHE A 83 -1.52 4.30 -7.51
CA PHE A 83 -0.19 3.88 -7.96
C PHE A 83 0.29 2.68 -7.14
N TYR A 84 0.20 2.75 -5.82
CA TYR A 84 0.66 1.72 -4.90
C TYR A 84 -0.20 0.47 -5.05
N ALA A 85 -1.52 0.62 -5.07
CA ALA A 85 -2.47 -0.46 -5.24
C ALA A 85 -2.19 -1.28 -6.50
N ARG A 86 -2.00 -0.60 -7.64
CA ARG A 86 -1.67 -1.26 -8.90
C ARG A 86 -0.38 -2.06 -8.82
N ARG A 87 0.69 -1.47 -8.27
CA ARG A 87 2.00 -2.13 -8.15
C ARG A 87 1.99 -3.31 -7.18
N LEU A 88 1.27 -3.19 -6.07
CA LEU A 88 1.07 -4.31 -5.13
C LEU A 88 0.31 -5.45 -5.82
N LEU A 89 -0.77 -5.16 -6.53
CA LEU A 89 -1.51 -6.18 -7.28
C LEU A 89 -0.65 -6.84 -8.35
N GLU A 90 0.14 -6.07 -9.11
CA GLU A 90 1.10 -6.59 -10.09
C GLU A 90 2.19 -7.49 -9.45
N ARG A 91 2.61 -7.19 -8.22
CA ARG A 91 3.62 -7.95 -7.48
C ARG A 91 3.11 -9.30 -6.97
N TYR A 92 1.88 -9.34 -6.45
CA TYR A 92 1.33 -10.52 -5.77
C TYR A 92 0.41 -11.36 -6.63
N LEU A 93 -0.29 -10.77 -7.60
CA LEU A 93 -1.17 -11.52 -8.50
C LEU A 93 -0.41 -11.88 -9.78
N PRO A 94 -0.61 -13.11 -10.30
CA PRO A 94 -0.02 -13.49 -11.57
C PRO A 94 -0.55 -12.60 -12.69
N VAL A 95 0.34 -12.13 -13.56
CA VAL A 95 -0.07 -11.49 -14.82
C VAL A 95 -0.84 -12.53 -15.62
N PRO A 96 -2.10 -12.27 -16.02
CA PRO A 96 -2.85 -13.23 -16.83
C PRO A 96 -2.06 -13.49 -18.12
N ALA A 97 -1.80 -14.77 -18.40
CA ALA A 97 -1.20 -15.17 -19.66
C ALA A 97 -2.03 -14.60 -20.81
N ARG A 98 -1.39 -13.91 -21.76
CA ARG A 98 -2.07 -13.47 -22.98
C ARG A 98 -2.45 -14.72 -23.78
N THR A 99 -3.73 -15.04 -23.82
CA THR A 99 -4.30 -16.07 -24.69
C THR A 99 -4.55 -15.51 -26.08
#